data_AF-A0A3D2U9R5-F1
#
_entry.id   AF-A0A3D2U9R5-F1
#
_cell.length_a   1.000
_cell.length_b   1.000
_cell.length_c   1.000
_cell.angle_alpha   90.00
_cell.angle_beta   90.00
_cell.angle_gamma   90.00
#
_symmetry.space_group_name_H-M   'P 1'
#
loop_
_entity.id
_entity.type
_entity.pdbx_description
1 polymer ?
#
loop_
_entity_poly.entity_id
_entity_poly.type
_entity_poly.pdbx_seq_one_letter_code
_entity_poly.pdbx_strand_id
1 'polypeptide(L)'
;MNGWHDNGWTGGQYSVWRVLLGLWALALAARPLAGAAEDISLLALTVTAMVLSLPVIAGWFDGPAAALLATVTVGLIVQDASLPDSLWPLAAVMLLHAVAPMAPFGSIMAGGRIDPDGGWRLPG
;
A
#
# COMPACT_ATOMS: atom_id res chain seq x y z
N MET A 1 5.69 38.83 3.74
CA MET A 1 5.67 37.41 3.30
C MET A 1 5.69 36.54 4.55
N ASN A 2 5.22 35.30 4.46
CA ASN A 2 5.00 34.27 5.53
C ASN A 2 3.51 34.20 5.90
N GLY A 3 2.70 33.21 5.53
CA GLY A 3 2.94 31.88 4.99
C GLY A 3 1.73 31.04 5.41
N TRP A 4 0.68 31.12 4.60
CA TRP A 4 -0.62 30.44 4.76
C TRP A 4 -0.44 28.94 5.06
N HIS A 5 -0.92 28.43 6.19
CA HIS A 5 -2.19 27.68 6.34
C HIS A 5 -2.33 26.31 5.62
N ASP A 6 -1.34 25.82 4.87
CA ASP A 6 -1.54 24.68 3.94
C ASP A 6 -0.92 23.31 4.33
N ASN A 7 -0.80 23.00 5.62
CA ASN A 7 -0.12 21.76 6.05
C ASN A 7 -1.09 20.61 6.39
N GLY A 8 -2.39 20.90 6.56
CA GLY A 8 -3.38 19.91 7.02
C GLY A 8 -3.98 19.04 5.90
N TRP A 9 -3.98 19.52 4.66
CA TRP A 9 -4.67 18.86 3.54
C TRP A 9 -3.92 17.63 2.99
N THR A 10 -2.59 17.59 3.09
CA THR A 10 -1.76 16.57 2.41
C THR A 10 -1.51 15.32 3.27
N GLY A 11 -1.61 15.41 4.59
CA GLY A 11 -1.29 14.30 5.49
C GLY A 11 -2.37 13.22 5.54
N GLY A 12 -3.56 13.58 6.05
CA GLY A 12 -4.64 12.63 6.31
C GLY A 12 -5.24 12.02 5.03
N GLN A 13 -5.38 12.80 3.96
CA GLN A 13 -5.88 12.30 2.68
C GLN A 13 -4.94 11.24 2.08
N TYR A 14 -3.63 11.49 2.16
CA TYR A 14 -2.64 10.54 1.70
C TYR A 14 -2.64 9.25 2.54
N SER A 15 -2.82 9.34 3.86
CA SER A 15 -2.96 8.16 4.73
C SER A 15 -4.16 7.29 4.34
N VAL A 16 -5.30 7.93 4.04
CA VAL A 16 -6.49 7.22 3.54
C VAL A 16 -6.18 6.56 2.21
N TRP A 17 -5.53 7.28 1.29
CA TRP A 17 -5.14 6.75 -0.02
C TRP A 17 -4.26 5.50 0.11
N ARG A 18 -3.21 5.56 0.94
CA ARG A 18 -2.32 4.42 1.24
C ARG A 18 -3.09 3.21 1.75
N VAL A 19 -3.97 3.41 2.74
CA VAL A 19 -4.77 2.33 3.33
C VAL A 19 -5.68 1.70 2.27
N LEU A 20 -6.37 2.52 1.46
CA LEU A 20 -7.22 2.03 0.38
C LEU A 20 -6.42 1.24 -0.67
N LEU A 21 -5.23 1.72 -1.04
CA LEU A 21 -4.33 1.04 -1.96
C LEU A 21 -3.93 -0.34 -1.43
N GLY A 22 -3.47 -0.41 -0.18
CA GLY A 22 -3.07 -1.67 0.45
C GLY A 22 -4.24 -2.64 0.64
N LEU A 23 -5.44 -2.14 0.99
CA LEU A 23 -6.64 -2.97 1.10
C LEU A 23 -7.10 -3.49 -0.27
N TRP A 24 -7.02 -2.68 -1.32
CA TRP A 24 -7.36 -3.11 -2.67
C TRP A 24 -6.40 -4.20 -3.15
N ALA A 25 -5.10 -4.02 -2.92
CA ALA A 25 -4.08 -5.04 -3.20
C ALA A 25 -4.34 -6.34 -2.45
N LEU A 26 -4.67 -6.26 -1.16
CA LEU A 26 -4.98 -7.41 -0.33
C LEU A 26 -6.23 -8.16 -0.84
N ALA A 27 -7.31 -7.43 -1.15
CA ALA A 27 -8.54 -8.02 -1.66
C ALA A 27 -8.32 -8.69 -3.03
N LEU A 28 -7.47 -8.11 -3.87
CA LEU A 28 -7.09 -8.68 -5.16
C LEU A 28 -6.26 -9.95 -4.98
N ALA A 29 -5.24 -9.91 -4.12
CA ALA A 29 -4.42 -11.07 -3.79
C ALA A 29 -5.23 -12.20 -3.12
N ALA A 30 -6.36 -11.90 -2.49
CA ALA A 30 -7.20 -12.93 -1.90
C ALA A 30 -8.05 -13.70 -2.93
N ARG A 31 -8.28 -13.17 -4.14
CA ARG A 31 -9.13 -13.83 -5.15
C ARG A 31 -8.59 -15.18 -5.63
N PRO A 32 -7.29 -15.33 -5.94
CA PRO A 32 -6.75 -16.59 -6.41
C PRO A 32 -6.76 -17.69 -5.34
N LEU A 33 -6.83 -17.37 -4.03
CA LEU A 33 -6.81 -18.36 -2.93
C LEU A 33 -7.86 -19.47 -3.07
N ALA A 34 -9.01 -19.17 -3.67
CA ALA A 34 -10.08 -20.14 -3.85
C ALA A 34 -9.68 -21.31 -4.80
N GLY A 35 -8.68 -21.12 -5.65
CA GLY A 35 -8.19 -22.13 -6.61
C GLY A 35 -6.66 -22.32 -6.62
N ALA A 36 -5.89 -21.50 -5.88
CA ALA A 36 -4.42 -21.50 -5.94
C ALA A 36 -3.74 -22.76 -5.36
N ALA A 37 -4.48 -23.68 -4.73
CA ALA A 37 -3.89 -24.87 -4.11
C ALA A 37 -3.21 -25.82 -5.11
N GLU A 38 -3.55 -25.72 -6.40
CA GLU A 38 -3.01 -26.57 -7.45
C GLU A 38 -1.75 -25.99 -8.14
N ASP A 39 -1.46 -24.70 -7.94
CA ASP A 39 -0.30 -24.01 -8.49
C ASP A 39 0.52 -23.33 -7.38
N ILE A 40 1.66 -23.94 -7.07
CA ILE A 40 2.58 -23.47 -6.02
C ILE A 40 3.12 -22.06 -6.33
N SER A 41 3.34 -21.72 -7.59
CA SER A 41 3.87 -20.40 -7.98
C SER A 41 2.82 -19.32 -7.73
N LEU A 42 1.58 -19.58 -8.17
CA LEU A 42 0.46 -18.68 -7.93
C LEU A 42 0.15 -18.54 -6.43
N LEU A 43 0.22 -19.64 -5.67
CA LEU A 43 0.08 -19.63 -4.22
C LEU A 43 1.15 -18.78 -3.54
N ALA A 44 2.42 -18.94 -3.95
CA ALA A 44 3.53 -18.18 -3.40
C ALA A 44 3.40 -16.67 -3.69
N LEU A 45 3.03 -16.30 -4.91
CA LEU A 45 2.76 -14.90 -5.28
C LEU A 45 1.59 -14.33 -4.48
N THR A 46 0.50 -15.09 -4.36
CA THR A 46 -0.71 -14.71 -3.63
C THR A 46 -0.39 -14.42 -2.16
N VAL A 47 0.23 -15.37 -1.47
CA VAL A 47 0.60 -15.22 -0.06
C VAL A 47 1.57 -14.06 0.13
N THR A 48 2.54 -13.91 -0.77
CA THR A 48 3.52 -12.82 -0.72
C THR A 48 2.85 -11.45 -0.89
N ALA A 49 1.91 -11.31 -1.83
CA ALA A 49 1.15 -10.09 -2.04
C ALA A 49 0.29 -9.73 -0.82
N MET A 50 -0.34 -10.73 -0.19
CA MET A 50 -1.11 -10.51 1.04
C MET A 50 -0.21 -10.01 2.18
N VAL A 51 0.94 -10.66 2.38
CA VAL A 51 1.90 -10.27 3.43
C VAL A 51 2.44 -8.86 3.18
N LEU A 52 2.82 -8.53 1.94
CA LEU A 52 3.32 -7.20 1.56
C LEU A 52 2.25 -6.10 1.59
N SER A 53 0.96 -6.46 1.52
CA SER A 53 -0.13 -5.48 1.68
C SER A 53 -0.20 -4.93 3.10
N LEU A 54 0.14 -5.73 4.12
CA LEU A 54 0.12 -5.31 5.53
C LEU A 54 1.06 -4.14 5.86
N PRO A 55 2.36 -4.16 5.49
CA PRO A 55 3.25 -3.03 5.72
C PRO A 55 2.81 -1.76 4.97
N VAL A 56 2.22 -1.87 3.77
CA VAL A 56 1.63 -0.71 3.07
C VAL A 56 0.47 -0.13 3.85
N ILE A 57 -0.49 -0.95 4.29
CA ILE A 57 -1.64 -0.49 5.10
C ILE A 57 -1.16 0.21 6.38
N ALA A 58 -0.23 -0.43 7.10
CA ALA A 58 0.35 0.09 8.34
C ALA A 58 1.27 1.30 8.11
N GLY A 59 1.74 1.52 6.89
CA GLY A 59 2.77 2.49 6.55
C GLY A 59 4.12 2.18 7.21
N TRP A 60 4.48 0.90 7.31
CA TRP A 60 5.78 0.43 7.80
C TRP A 60 6.68 0.09 6.60
N PHE A 61 7.78 0.83 6.42
CA PHE A 61 8.60 0.76 5.20
C PHE A 61 7.79 0.91 3.91
N ASP A 62 6.88 1.89 3.92
CA ASP A 62 5.81 2.09 2.93
C ASP A 62 6.31 2.07 1.47
N GLY A 63 7.38 2.83 1.18
CA GLY A 63 7.96 2.92 -0.17
C GLY A 63 8.48 1.57 -0.70
N PRO A 64 9.47 0.95 -0.03
CA PRO A 64 9.96 -0.38 -0.41
C PRO A 64 8.88 -1.47 -0.43
N ALA A 65 7.95 -1.45 0.54
CA ALA A 65 6.84 -2.40 0.58
C ALA A 65 5.95 -2.28 -0.66
N ALA A 66 5.63 -1.05 -1.08
CA ALA A 66 4.83 -0.80 -2.27
C ALA A 66 5.58 -1.18 -3.56
N ALA A 67 6.89 -0.94 -3.65
CA ALA A 67 7.69 -1.37 -4.81
C ALA A 67 7.71 -2.90 -4.97
N LEU A 68 7.92 -3.62 -3.87
CA LEU A 68 7.87 -5.08 -3.87
C LEU A 68 6.46 -5.58 -4.18
N LEU A 69 5.43 -5.00 -3.57
CA LEU A 69 4.04 -5.36 -3.82
C LEU A 69 3.64 -5.12 -5.28
N ALA A 70 4.11 -4.03 -5.89
CA ALA A 70 3.91 -3.77 -7.32
C ALA A 70 4.50 -4.90 -8.17
N THR A 71 5.72 -5.31 -7.87
CA THR A 71 6.43 -6.39 -8.59
C THR A 71 5.66 -7.70 -8.48
N VAL A 72 5.20 -8.07 -7.28
CA VAL A 72 4.40 -9.28 -7.06
C VAL A 72 3.03 -9.18 -7.74
N THR A 73 2.41 -8.00 -7.75
CA THR A 73 1.13 -7.76 -8.43
C THR A 73 1.26 -7.93 -9.94
N VAL A 74 2.37 -7.50 -10.56
CA VAL A 74 2.67 -7.79 -11.97
C VAL A 74 2.77 -9.30 -12.19
N GLY A 75 3.46 -10.01 -11.29
CA GLY A 75 3.52 -11.48 -11.34
C GLY A 75 2.14 -12.13 -11.31
N LEU A 76 1.24 -11.66 -10.44
CA LEU A 76 -0.15 -12.13 -10.36
C LEU A 76 -0.93 -11.85 -11.65
N ILE A 77 -0.85 -10.64 -12.21
CA ILE A 77 -1.53 -10.28 -13.47
C ILE A 77 -1.05 -11.15 -14.63
N VAL A 78 0.24 -11.47 -14.68
CA VAL A 78 0.82 -12.30 -15.75
C VAL A 78 0.50 -13.78 -15.59
N GLN A 79 0.48 -14.30 -14.37
CA GLN A 79 0.31 -15.75 -14.13
C GLN A 79 -1.15 -16.17 -13.95
N ASP A 80 -2.01 -15.32 -13.41
CA ASP A 80 -3.42 -15.64 -13.19
C ASP A 80 -4.29 -15.09 -14.32
N ALA A 81 -4.62 -15.96 -15.28
CA ALA A 81 -5.48 -15.64 -16.42
C ALA A 81 -6.92 -15.25 -16.03
N SER A 82 -7.34 -15.47 -14.77
CA SER A 82 -8.65 -15.03 -14.28
C SER A 82 -8.69 -13.55 -13.92
N LEU A 83 -7.52 -12.91 -13.77
CA LEU A 83 -7.41 -11.50 -13.46
C LEU A 83 -7.51 -10.65 -14.74
N PRO A 84 -8.30 -9.56 -14.74
CA PRO A 84 -8.42 -8.70 -15.91
C PRO A 84 -7.19 -7.80 -16.13
N ASP A 85 -6.83 -7.58 -17.39
CA ASP A 85 -5.74 -6.66 -17.79
C ASP A 85 -5.94 -5.22 -17.30
N SER A 86 -7.16 -4.83 -16.95
CA SER A 86 -7.44 -3.51 -16.36
C SER A 86 -6.77 -3.26 -15.01
N LEU A 87 -6.03 -4.24 -14.46
CA LEU A 87 -5.29 -4.16 -13.21
C LEU A 87 -3.87 -3.62 -13.36
N TRP A 88 -3.32 -3.48 -14.58
CA TRP A 88 -2.01 -2.84 -14.79
C TRP A 88 -1.86 -1.46 -14.14
N PRO A 89 -2.88 -0.58 -14.13
CA PRO A 89 -2.82 0.69 -13.41
C PRO A 89 -2.60 0.55 -11.91
N LEU A 90 -3.07 -0.54 -11.27
CA LEU A 90 -2.84 -0.77 -9.83
C LEU A 90 -1.35 -0.92 -9.53
N ALA A 91 -0.65 -1.75 -10.30
CA ALA A 91 0.80 -1.91 -10.17
C ALA A 91 1.54 -0.58 -10.43
N ALA A 92 1.11 0.19 -11.44
CA ALA A 92 1.70 1.50 -11.72
C ALA A 92 1.51 2.48 -10.55
N VAL A 93 0.31 2.52 -9.95
CA VAL A 93 0.05 3.39 -8.80
C VAL A 93 0.85 2.97 -7.57
N MET A 94 1.08 1.67 -7.34
CA MET A 94 1.98 1.20 -6.28
C MET A 94 3.43 1.66 -6.50
N LEU A 95 3.90 1.67 -7.75
CA LEU A 95 5.23 2.22 -8.08
C LEU A 95 5.29 3.73 -7.85
N LEU A 96 4.22 4.46 -8.17
CA LEU A 96 4.12 5.89 -7.85
C LEU A 96 4.10 6.13 -6.34
N HIS A 97 3.40 5.29 -5.58
CA HIS A 97 3.41 5.34 -4.11
C HIS A 97 4.79 5.01 -3.55
N ALA A 98 5.56 4.13 -4.20
CA ALA A 98 6.90 3.77 -3.75
C ALA A 98 7.88 4.94 -3.70
N VAL A 99 7.66 5.99 -4.50
CA VAL A 99 8.48 7.21 -4.55
C VAL A 99 7.89 8.37 -3.75
N ALA A 100 6.75 8.16 -3.10
CA ALA A 100 6.11 9.19 -2.30
C ALA A 100 6.89 9.47 -0.99
N PRO A 101 6.68 10.62 -0.35
CA PRO A 101 7.43 11.01 0.84
C PRO A 101 7.36 9.98 1.98
N MET A 102 8.50 9.76 2.63
CA MET A 102 8.60 8.82 3.75
C MET A 102 7.77 9.25 4.96
N ALA A 103 7.34 8.25 5.75
CA ALA A 103 6.65 8.43 7.03
C ALA A 103 5.41 9.35 6.96
N PRO A 104 4.41 9.05 6.11
CA PRO A 104 3.16 9.78 6.07
C PRO A 104 2.43 9.77 7.42
N PHE A 105 1.61 10.77 7.70
CA PHE A 105 0.81 10.80 8.93
C PHE A 105 -0.04 9.51 9.07
N GLY A 106 -0.35 9.12 10.32
CA GLY A 106 -1.08 7.88 10.58
C GLY A 106 -0.39 6.59 10.10
N SER A 107 0.91 6.62 9.80
CA SER A 107 1.74 5.42 9.62
C SER A 107 2.46 5.06 10.91
N ILE A 108 2.87 3.80 11.06
CA ILE A 108 3.77 3.39 12.14
C ILE A 108 5.08 4.18 12.09
N MET A 109 5.62 4.46 10.89
CA MET A 109 6.86 5.24 10.73
C MET A 109 6.73 6.72 11.11
N ALA A 110 5.51 7.26 11.20
CA ALA A 110 5.28 8.61 11.71
C ALA A 110 5.20 8.65 13.25
N GLY A 111 5.33 7.51 13.93
CA GLY A 111 5.37 7.44 15.39
C GLY A 111 6.47 8.33 15.97
N GLY A 112 6.11 9.13 16.98
CA GLY A 112 7.06 10.04 17.65
C GLY A 112 7.31 11.38 16.95
N ARG A 113 6.69 11.65 15.78
CA ARG A 113 6.73 12.99 15.18
C ARG A 113 5.93 13.99 16.02
N ILE A 114 6.49 15.18 16.21
CA ILE A 114 5.79 16.31 16.81
C ILE A 114 4.79 16.80 15.77
N ASP A 115 3.51 16.75 16.11
CA ASP A 115 2.43 17.29 15.28
C ASP A 115 2.63 18.82 15.14
N PRO A 116 2.69 19.38 13.90
CA PRO A 116 2.75 20.82 13.70
C PRO A 116 1.58 21.58 14.35
N ASP A 117 0.42 20.95 14.52
CA ASP A 117 -0.76 21.53 15.20
C ASP A 117 -0.95 21.01 16.64
N GLY A 118 -0.02 20.17 17.14
CA GLY A 118 0.05 19.71 18.53
C GLY A 118 -1.05 18.73 18.99
N GLY A 119 -1.89 18.21 18.09
CA GLY A 119 -3.10 17.45 18.41
C GLY A 119 -3.05 15.93 18.14
N TRP A 120 -2.10 15.41 17.36
CA TRP A 120 -2.13 14.01 16.95
C TRP A 120 -1.48 13.07 17.98
N ARG A 121 -2.25 12.10 18.46
CA ARG A 121 -1.77 10.94 19.22
C ARG A 121 -2.39 9.67 18.63
N LEU A 122 -1.56 8.64 18.42
CA LEU A 122 -2.05 7.26 18.26
C LEU A 122 -2.84 6.88 19.53
N PRO A 123 -4.08 6.37 19.42
CA PRO A 123 -4.74 5.75 20.56
C PRO A 123 -3.87 4.58 21.05
N GLY A 124 -3.50 4.60 22.32
CA GLY A 124 -2.97 3.43 23.03
C GLY A 124 -4.09 2.47 23.38
#